data_AF-X0YS39-F1
#
_entry.id   AF-X0YS39-F1
#
_cell.length_a   1.000
_cell.length_b   1.000
_cell.length_c   1.000
_cell.angle_alpha   90.00
_cell.angle_beta   90.00
_cell.angle_gamma   90.00
#
_symmetry.space_group_name_H-M   'P 1'
#
loop_
_entity.id
_entity.type
_entity.pdbx_description
1 polymer ?
#
loop_
_entity_poly.entity_id
_entity_poly.type
_entity_poly.pdbx_seq_one_letter_code
_entity_poly.pdbx_strand_id
1 'polypeptide(L)'
;MRDPRKLRIRDSRSFFILNKFFRLSTTNQLIWINIVFFILAIFLMVIFGELVFDYIALRPNDVLQGKNLWTFITSVFMHAPGVPFALLSFHLAINMFVLYSLGNLCEKIIGCKRYLLFYLISGILAGLMFV
;
A
#
# COMPACT_ATOMS: atom_id res chain seq x y z
N MET A 1 -40.84 -14.93 -24.31
CA MET A 1 -40.41 -13.52 -24.22
C MET A 1 -39.84 -13.26 -22.82
N ARG A 2 -38.57 -12.90 -22.71
CA ARG A 2 -37.84 -12.74 -21.43
C ARG A 2 -37.88 -11.26 -21.04
N ASP A 3 -38.45 -10.92 -19.88
CA ASP A 3 -38.66 -9.53 -19.43
C ASP A 3 -37.32 -8.75 -19.36
N PRO A 4 -37.16 -7.64 -20.12
CA PRO A 4 -35.93 -6.84 -20.14
C PRO A 4 -35.64 -6.12 -18.81
N ARG A 5 -36.57 -6.09 -17.87
CA ARG A 5 -36.39 -5.45 -16.54
C ARG A 5 -35.51 -6.26 -15.58
N LYS A 6 -35.20 -7.52 -15.89
CA LYS A 6 -34.32 -8.36 -15.04
C LYS A 6 -32.82 -8.23 -15.32
N LEU A 7 -32.39 -7.40 -16.28
CA LEU A 7 -30.97 -7.24 -16.65
C LEU A 7 -30.29 -6.00 -16.07
N ARG A 8 -30.98 -5.22 -15.22
CA ARG A 8 -30.43 -4.01 -14.59
C ARG A 8 -30.46 -4.09 -13.06
N ILE A 9 -29.95 -5.21 -12.52
CA ILE A 9 -29.40 -5.22 -11.16
C ILE A 9 -27.87 -5.18 -11.33
N ARG A 10 -27.37 -4.09 -11.92
CA ARG A 10 -25.94 -3.81 -11.93
C ARG A 10 -25.62 -3.16 -10.59
N ASP A 11 -25.32 -4.02 -9.64
CA ASP A 11 -24.69 -3.82 -8.35
C ASP A 11 -24.34 -2.35 -8.00
N SER A 12 -25.36 -1.61 -7.55
CA SER A 12 -25.30 -0.16 -7.29
C SER A 12 -24.36 0.21 -6.14
N ARG A 13 -23.99 -0.75 -5.28
CA ARG A 13 -23.16 -0.50 -4.09
C ARG A 13 -21.68 -0.41 -4.45
N SER A 14 -21.21 -1.30 -5.32
CA SER A 14 -19.82 -1.36 -5.78
C SER A 14 -19.41 -0.09 -6.53
N PHE A 15 -20.31 0.46 -7.36
CA PHE A 15 -20.09 1.73 -8.07
C PHE A 15 -20.05 2.93 -7.12
N PHE A 16 -20.85 2.90 -6.05
CA PHE A 16 -20.92 3.98 -5.06
C PHE A 16 -19.66 4.08 -4.19
N ILE A 17 -19.13 2.95 -3.74
CA ILE A 17 -17.92 2.89 -2.90
C ILE A 17 -16.70 3.35 -3.70
N LEU A 18 -16.52 2.88 -4.93
CA LEU A 18 -15.43 3.30 -5.81
C LEU A 18 -15.49 4.81 -6.07
N ASN A 19 -16.69 5.34 -6.36
CA ASN A 19 -16.86 6.77 -6.61
C ASN A 19 -16.54 7.62 -5.36
N LYS A 20 -16.81 7.10 -4.15
CA LYS A 20 -16.42 7.76 -2.90
C LYS A 20 -14.91 7.74 -2.69
N PHE A 21 -14.23 6.65 -3.03
CA PHE A 21 -12.77 6.52 -2.93
C PHE A 21 -12.02 7.45 -3.88
N PHE A 22 -12.48 7.57 -5.13
CA PHE A 22 -11.88 8.48 -6.12
C PHE A 22 -12.10 9.98 -5.80
N ARG A 23 -12.98 10.30 -4.85
CA ARG A 23 -13.18 11.66 -4.33
C ARG A 23 -12.27 12.00 -3.15
N LEU A 24 -11.56 11.03 -2.58
CA LEU A 24 -10.59 11.28 -1.52
C LEU A 24 -9.32 11.95 -2.08
N SER A 25 -8.58 12.66 -1.22
CA SER A 25 -7.23 13.11 -1.57
C SER A 25 -6.34 11.91 -1.86
N THR A 26 -5.35 12.10 -2.73
CA THR A 26 -4.35 11.09 -3.09
C THR A 26 -3.64 10.57 -1.83
N THR A 27 -3.37 11.47 -0.90
CA THR A 27 -2.81 11.15 0.42
C THR A 27 -3.70 10.16 1.18
N ASN A 28 -5.00 10.41 1.26
CA ASN A 28 -5.93 9.51 1.95
C ASN A 28 -6.05 8.15 1.25
N GLN A 29 -5.99 8.13 -0.10
CA GLN A 29 -5.95 6.87 -0.84
C GLN A 29 -4.70 6.05 -0.50
N LEU A 30 -3.52 6.68 -0.47
CA LEU A 30 -2.27 6.02 -0.09
C LEU A 30 -2.30 5.51 1.36
N ILE A 31 -2.89 6.25 2.29
CA ILE A 31 -3.07 5.81 3.68
C ILE A 31 -3.92 4.53 3.71
N TRP A 32 -5.07 4.52 3.05
CA TRP A 32 -5.93 3.33 3.00
C TRP A 32 -5.23 2.13 2.36
N ILE A 33 -4.49 2.36 1.27
CA ILE A 33 -3.72 1.30 0.61
C ILE A 33 -2.69 0.71 1.57
N ASN A 34 -1.92 1.55 2.27
CA ASN A 34 -0.92 1.08 3.25
C ASN A 34 -1.57 0.28 4.38
N ILE A 35 -2.69 0.74 4.93
CA ILE A 35 -3.42 0.03 6.00
C ILE A 35 -3.91 -1.33 5.50
N VAL A 36 -4.51 -1.40 4.30
CA VAL A 36 -5.01 -2.66 3.72
C VAL A 36 -3.85 -3.63 3.47
N PHE A 37 -2.75 -3.15 2.90
CA PHE A 37 -1.58 -3.98 2.62
C PHE A 37 -0.97 -4.53 3.90
N PHE A 38 -0.91 -3.72 4.95
CA PHE A 38 -0.44 -4.12 6.27
C PHE A 38 -1.33 -5.21 6.91
N ILE A 39 -2.65 -5.03 6.88
CA ILE A 39 -3.59 -6.04 7.39
C ILE A 39 -3.46 -7.35 6.60
N LEU A 40 -3.35 -7.25 5.27
CA LEU A 40 -3.16 -8.42 4.41
C LEU A 40 -1.85 -9.14 4.72
N ALA A 41 -0.76 -8.41 4.96
CA ALA A 41 0.53 -8.97 5.34
C ALA A 41 0.45 -9.73 6.68
N ILE A 42 -0.22 -9.16 7.69
CA ILE A 42 -0.47 -9.85 8.97
C ILE A 42 -1.29 -11.12 8.76
N PHE A 43 -2.36 -11.03 7.96
CA PHE A 43 -3.23 -12.18 7.69
C PHE A 43 -2.47 -13.32 7.00
N LEU A 44 -1.65 -12.99 5.99
CA LEU A 44 -0.79 -13.95 5.31
C LEU A 44 0.24 -14.56 6.26
N MET A 45 0.87 -13.75 7.12
CA MET A 45 1.82 -14.22 8.13
C MET A 45 1.16 -15.25 9.07
N VAL A 46 -0.09 -15.03 9.49
CA VAL A 46 -0.82 -15.96 10.37
C VAL A 46 -1.10 -17.30 9.67
N ILE A 47 -1.36 -17.30 8.37
CA ILE A 47 -1.69 -18.51 7.61
C ILE A 47 -0.45 -19.31 7.20
N PHE A 48 0.56 -18.62 6.67
CA PHE A 48 1.71 -19.24 6.00
C PHE A 48 3.01 -19.14 6.82
N GLY A 49 2.98 -18.49 7.99
CA GLY A 49 4.14 -18.28 8.84
C GLY A 49 5.14 -17.27 8.26
N GLU A 50 6.39 -17.34 8.74
CA GLU A 50 7.44 -16.38 8.37
C GLU A 50 7.91 -16.48 6.91
N LEU A 51 7.60 -17.59 6.22
CA LEU A 51 7.92 -17.80 4.80
C LEU A 51 7.36 -16.69 3.90
N VAL A 52 6.27 -16.05 4.32
CA VAL A 52 5.68 -14.91 3.61
C VAL A 52 6.67 -13.76 3.49
N PHE A 53 7.49 -13.52 4.51
CA PHE A 53 8.45 -12.43 4.49
C PHE A 53 9.59 -12.66 3.51
N ASP A 54 9.92 -13.91 3.19
CA ASP A 54 10.92 -14.23 2.16
C ASP A 54 10.51 -13.69 0.78
N TYR A 55 9.21 -13.56 0.53
CA TYR A 55 8.67 -13.14 -0.78
C TYR A 55 8.23 -11.68 -0.83
N ILE A 56 8.02 -11.01 0.30
CA ILE A 56 7.44 -9.66 0.34
C ILE A 56 8.39 -8.63 0.98
N ALA A 57 9.34 -9.07 1.81
CA ALA A 57 10.36 -8.20 2.39
C ALA A 57 11.53 -8.01 1.41
N LEU A 58 12.06 -6.78 1.34
CA LEU A 58 13.25 -6.49 0.55
C LEU A 58 14.48 -7.08 1.23
N ARG A 59 15.14 -8.03 0.56
CA ARG A 59 16.38 -8.67 1.02
C ARG A 59 17.51 -8.37 0.06
N PRO A 60 18.54 -7.62 0.49
CA PRO A 60 19.65 -7.25 -0.39
C PRO A 60 20.31 -8.46 -1.07
N ASN A 61 20.56 -9.53 -0.32
CA ASN A 61 21.18 -10.75 -0.87
C ASN A 61 20.36 -11.41 -1.98
N ASP A 62 19.03 -11.41 -1.89
CA ASP A 62 18.16 -12.01 -2.92
C ASP A 62 18.09 -11.13 -4.15
N VAL A 63 17.96 -9.83 -3.96
CA VAL A 63 17.90 -8.83 -5.03
C VAL A 63 19.20 -8.75 -5.82
N LEU A 64 20.36 -8.77 -5.13
CA LEU A 64 21.68 -8.79 -5.77
C LEU A 64 21.90 -10.06 -6.61
N GLN A 65 21.20 -11.15 -6.28
CA GLN A 65 21.17 -12.39 -7.07
C GLN A 65 20.08 -12.39 -8.17
N GLY A 66 19.38 -11.27 -8.38
CA GLY A 66 18.30 -11.15 -9.36
C GLY A 66 16.99 -11.83 -8.96
N LYS A 67 16.84 -12.24 -7.69
CA LYS A 67 15.62 -12.86 -7.16
C LYS A 67 14.72 -11.80 -6.52
N ASN A 68 13.42 -12.08 -6.49
CA ASN A 68 12.43 -11.31 -5.74
C ASN A 68 12.43 -9.79 -6.04
N LEU A 69 12.68 -9.37 -7.28
CA LEU A 69 12.79 -7.95 -7.66
C LEU A 69 11.49 -7.15 -7.40
N TRP A 70 10.34 -7.81 -7.35
CA TRP A 70 9.06 -7.18 -6.97
C TRP A 70 9.07 -6.65 -5.53
N THR A 71 10.01 -7.12 -4.69
CA THR A 71 10.13 -6.67 -3.31
C THR A 71 10.47 -5.19 -3.18
N PHE A 72 11.07 -4.56 -4.21
CA PHE A 72 11.26 -3.10 -4.26
C PHE A 72 9.95 -2.32 -4.20
N ILE A 73 8.86 -2.90 -4.70
CA ILE A 73 7.54 -2.25 -4.68
C ILE A 73 6.82 -2.64 -3.39
N THR A 74 6.82 -3.92 -3.02
CA THR A 74 6.08 -4.38 -1.84
C THR A 74 6.68 -3.87 -0.54
N SER A 75 7.99 -3.64 -0.47
CA SER A 75 8.66 -3.06 0.69
C SER A 75 8.28 -1.61 0.95
N VAL A 76 7.81 -0.87 -0.06
CA VAL A 76 7.29 0.50 0.13
C VAL A 76 6.05 0.50 1.02
N PHE A 77 5.29 -0.59 1.00
CA PHE A 77 4.05 -0.73 1.77
C PHE A 77 4.26 -1.57 3.04
N MET A 78 5.25 -2.46 3.04
CA MET A 78 5.59 -3.32 4.18
C MET A 78 6.66 -2.69 5.07
N HIS A 79 6.27 -2.28 6.26
CA HIS A 79 7.20 -1.71 7.23
C HIS A 79 7.47 -2.72 8.35
N ALA A 80 8.75 -3.10 8.48
CA ALA A 80 9.35 -3.88 9.57
C ALA A 80 8.76 -5.30 9.83
N PRO A 81 8.85 -6.22 8.85
CA PRO A 81 8.56 -7.63 9.10
C PRO A 81 9.63 -8.24 10.02
N GLY A 82 9.35 -8.32 11.33
CA GLY A 82 10.28 -8.89 12.32
C GLY A 82 10.40 -8.13 13.64
N VAL A 83 9.72 -6.98 13.79
CA VAL A 83 9.62 -6.29 15.09
C VAL A 83 8.42 -6.80 15.92
N PRO A 84 8.50 -6.76 17.27
CA PRO A 84 7.37 -7.04 18.14
C PRO A 84 6.09 -6.29 17.73
N PHE A 85 4.93 -6.94 17.84
CA PHE A 85 3.63 -6.40 17.37
C PHE A 85 3.31 -4.98 17.88
N ALA A 86 3.73 -4.65 19.12
CA ALA A 86 3.58 -3.32 19.69
C ALA A 86 4.39 -2.25 18.92
N LEU A 87 5.63 -2.56 18.54
CA LEU A 87 6.49 -1.68 17.76
C LEU A 87 6.03 -1.61 16.30
N LEU A 88 5.50 -2.71 15.76
CA LEU A 88 4.91 -2.77 14.42
C LEU A 88 3.72 -1.80 14.29
N SER A 89 2.82 -1.81 15.28
CA SER A 89 1.64 -0.93 15.31
C SER A 89 2.03 0.55 15.45
N PHE A 90 3.06 0.85 16.24
CA PHE A 90 3.58 2.21 16.41
C PHE A 90 4.24 2.75 15.13
N HIS A 91 5.02 1.93 14.43
CA HIS A 91 5.62 2.31 13.14
C HIS A 91 4.55 2.64 12.10
N LEU A 92 3.50 1.82 11.98
CA LEU A 92 2.39 2.11 11.07
C LEU A 92 1.70 3.43 11.45
N ALA A 93 1.44 3.65 12.74
CA ALA A 93 0.79 4.87 13.21
C ALA A 93 1.60 6.13 12.87
N ILE A 94 2.91 6.11 13.10
CA ILE A 94 3.80 7.22 12.72
C ILE A 94 3.79 7.44 11.22
N ASN A 95 3.93 6.37 10.42
CA ASN A 95 3.94 6.49 8.97
C ASN A 95 2.65 7.12 8.45
N MET A 96 1.50 6.70 8.96
CA MET A 96 0.22 7.27 8.56
C MET A 96 0.07 8.72 9.04
N PHE A 97 0.59 9.07 10.22
CA PHE A 97 0.63 10.44 10.72
C PHE A 97 1.49 11.36 9.83
N VAL A 98 2.72 10.94 9.52
CA VAL A 98 3.64 11.68 8.65
C VAL A 98 3.06 11.80 7.24
N LEU A 99 2.53 10.70 6.70
CA LEU A 99 1.90 10.69 5.38
C LEU A 99 0.68 11.62 5.34
N TYR A 100 -0.15 11.62 6.38
CA TYR A 100 -1.30 12.52 6.45
C TYR A 100 -0.88 13.99 6.55
N SER A 101 0.12 14.31 7.40
CA SER A 101 0.56 15.69 7.61
C SER A 101 1.32 16.24 6.40
N LEU A 102 2.45 15.60 6.06
CA LEU A 102 3.33 16.04 4.97
C LEU A 102 2.73 15.73 3.60
N GLY A 103 2.10 14.58 3.43
CA GLY A 103 1.52 14.17 2.16
C GLY A 103 0.42 15.12 1.69
N ASN A 104 -0.48 15.56 2.58
CA ASN A 104 -1.51 16.54 2.22
C ASN A 104 -0.90 17.91 1.86
N LEU A 105 0.22 18.30 2.49
CA LEU A 105 0.92 19.53 2.16
C LEU A 105 1.62 19.43 0.80
N CYS A 106 2.34 18.33 0.55
CA CYS A 106 2.96 18.04 -0.74
C CYS A 106 1.91 17.98 -1.86
N GLU A 107 0.80 17.26 -1.66
CA GLU A 107 -0.28 17.14 -2.63
C GLU A 107 -0.85 18.52 -3.02
N LYS A 108 -0.97 19.45 -2.06
CA LYS A 108 -1.41 20.83 -2.32
C LYS A 108 -0.38 21.66 -3.09
N ILE A 109 0.92 21.45 -2.86
CA ILE A 109 2.00 22.23 -3.49
C ILE A 109 2.28 21.75 -4.91
N ILE A 110 2.47 20.45 -5.10
CA ILE A 110 2.91 19.88 -6.40
C ILE A 110 1.78 19.25 -7.21
N GLY A 111 0.60 19.05 -6.61
CA GLY A 111 -0.57 18.44 -7.23
C GLY A 111 -0.59 16.91 -7.16
N CYS A 112 -1.80 16.34 -7.16
CA CYS A 112 -2.09 14.91 -7.02
C CYS A 112 -1.19 13.97 -7.86
N LYS A 113 -1.10 14.19 -9.18
CA LYS A 113 -0.35 13.29 -10.07
C LYS A 113 1.15 13.28 -9.77
N ARG A 114 1.74 14.46 -9.52
CA ARG A 114 3.17 14.61 -9.23
C ARG A 114 3.50 14.05 -7.85
N TYR A 115 2.60 14.25 -6.89
CA TYR A 115 2.73 13.67 -5.56
C TYR A 115 2.73 12.14 -5.58
N LEU A 116 1.82 11.51 -6.33
CA LEU A 116 1.82 10.05 -6.48
C LEU A 116 3.13 9.52 -7.07
N LEU A 117 3.62 10.17 -8.14
CA LEU A 117 4.88 9.78 -8.76
C LEU A 117 6.06 9.97 -7.80
N PHE A 118 6.09 11.11 -7.09
CA PHE A 118 7.10 11.39 -6.07
C PHE A 118 7.11 10.31 -4.99
N TYR A 119 5.94 9.92 -4.47
CA TYR A 119 5.81 8.84 -3.49
C TYR A 119 6.42 7.52 -4.01
N LEU A 120 6.03 7.08 -5.21
CA LEU A 120 6.52 5.82 -5.78
C LEU A 120 8.03 5.85 -6.06
N ILE A 121 8.54 6.93 -6.67
CA ILE A 121 9.97 7.08 -6.94
C ILE A 121 10.76 7.11 -5.63
N SER A 122 10.29 7.85 -4.63
CA SER A 122 10.96 7.92 -3.32
C SER A 122 11.06 6.54 -2.66
N GLY A 123 10.01 5.72 -2.76
CA GLY A 123 10.01 4.36 -2.24
C GLY A 123 11.01 3.45 -2.96
N ILE A 124 11.06 3.52 -4.29
CA ILE A 124 12.02 2.74 -5.09
C ILE A 124 13.46 3.18 -4.78
N LEU A 125 13.73 4.50 -4.71
CA LEU A 125 15.05 5.02 -4.38
C LEU A 125 15.48 4.62 -2.96
N ALA A 126 14.58 4.66 -1.99
CA ALA A 126 14.84 4.19 -0.64
C ALA A 126 15.20 2.69 -0.62
N GLY A 127 14.47 1.86 -1.38
CA GLY A 127 14.79 0.45 -1.55
C GLY A 127 16.16 0.23 -2.20
N LEU A 128 16.49 0.99 -3.25
CA LEU A 128 17.79 0.90 -3.92
C LEU A 128 18.96 1.31 -3.02
N MET A 129 18.77 2.29 -2.15
CA MET A 129 19.80 2.72 -1.17
C MET A 129 19.93 1.77 0.02
N PHE A 130 18.91 0.93 0.26
CA PHE A 130 18.93 -0.08 1.32
C PHE A 130 19.68 -1.35 0.91
N VAL A 131 19.69 -1.66 -0.38
CA VAL A 131 20.40 -2.81 -0.98
C VAL A 131 21.88 -2.48 -1.17
#